data_AF-A0A6M7WGR6-F1
#
_entry.id   AF-A0A6M7WGR6-F1
#
_cell.length_a   1.000
_cell.length_b   1.000
_cell.length_c   1.000
_cell.angle_alpha   90.00
_cell.angle_beta   90.00
_cell.angle_gamma   90.00
#
_symmetry.space_group_name_H-M   'P 1'
#
loop_
_entity.id
_entity.type
_entity.pdbx_description
1 polymer ?
#
loop_
_entity_poly.entity_id
_entity_poly.type
_entity_poly.pdbx_seq_one_letter_code
_entity_poly.pdbx_strand_id
1 'polypeptide(L)'
;MARRQATRDDPLTADQRRLNMSRIQGRDTEPEMIIRRGLYARGLRYRLHDRSLSGTPDLVFPSARTVVFVHGCFWHGHDCALGVQPRSNAAFWQAKIARNQQRDGQAIDALISSGWRVATVWECALRGRGRLPPDSVLEALIHFIRPERHLQSVEITNNVELWGLNRPPHDDGL
;
A
#
# COMPACT_ATOMS: atom_id res chain seq x y z
N MET A 1 -2.16 -28.45 30.83
CA MET A 1 -2.75 -27.32 30.07
C MET A 1 -3.13 -27.82 28.68
N ALA A 2 -4.42 -27.85 28.34
CA ALA A 2 -4.88 -28.40 27.06
C ALA A 2 -4.51 -27.46 25.90
N ARG A 3 -3.69 -27.91 24.95
CA ARG A 3 -3.41 -27.20 23.70
C ARG A 3 -4.71 -27.12 22.89
N ARG A 4 -5.21 -25.91 22.64
CA ARG A 4 -6.33 -25.68 21.71
C ARG A 4 -5.89 -26.08 20.29
N GLN A 5 -6.59 -27.03 19.69
CA GLN A 5 -6.37 -27.47 18.32
C GLN A 5 -6.97 -26.48 17.31
N ALA A 6 -6.39 -26.43 16.10
CA ALA A 6 -6.92 -25.67 14.97
C ALA A 6 -8.28 -26.23 14.55
N THR A 7 -9.20 -25.37 14.13
CA THR A 7 -10.55 -25.77 13.69
C THR A 7 -10.67 -25.64 12.18
N ARG A 8 -11.71 -26.25 11.58
CA ARG A 8 -12.02 -26.07 10.16
C ARG A 8 -12.19 -24.60 9.74
N ASP A 9 -12.62 -23.74 10.68
CA ASP A 9 -12.85 -22.31 10.47
C ASP A 9 -11.64 -21.42 10.77
N ASP A 10 -10.62 -21.95 11.46
CA ASP A 10 -9.35 -21.27 11.74
C ASP A 10 -8.18 -22.26 11.59
N PRO A 11 -7.44 -22.21 10.48
CA PRO A 11 -6.37 -23.16 10.19
C PRO A 11 -5.16 -22.98 11.13
N LEU A 12 -5.13 -21.91 11.95
CA LEU A 12 -4.03 -21.61 12.85
C LEU A 12 -4.44 -21.82 14.32
N THR A 13 -3.63 -22.60 15.04
CA THR A 13 -3.69 -22.64 16.50
C THR A 13 -3.37 -21.26 17.12
N ALA A 14 -3.77 -21.05 18.38
CA ALA A 14 -3.46 -19.81 19.09
C ALA A 14 -1.94 -19.51 19.14
N ASP A 15 -1.11 -20.53 19.30
CA ASP A 15 0.35 -20.42 19.31
C ASP A 15 0.90 -20.04 17.94
N GLN A 16 0.38 -20.65 16.86
CA GLN A 16 0.74 -20.28 15.48
C GLN A 16 0.31 -18.85 15.14
N ARG A 17 -0.88 -18.42 15.57
CA ARG A 17 -1.32 -17.03 15.42
C ARG A 17 -0.41 -16.07 16.16
N ARG A 18 -0.07 -16.37 17.43
CA ARG A 18 0.84 -15.55 18.21
C ARG A 18 2.21 -15.44 17.55
N LEU A 19 2.75 -16.55 17.05
CA LEU A 19 4.02 -16.58 16.33
C LEU A 19 3.96 -15.78 15.03
N ASN A 20 2.92 -15.97 14.22
CA ASN A 20 2.72 -15.21 12.99
C ASN A 20 2.63 -13.70 13.28
N MET A 21 1.82 -13.30 14.25
CA MET A 21 1.69 -11.89 14.67
C MET A 21 3.03 -11.31 15.15
N SER A 22 3.87 -12.10 15.83
CA SER A 22 5.20 -11.65 16.27
C SER A 22 6.20 -11.45 15.13
N ARG A 23 5.96 -12.05 13.97
CA ARG A 23 6.82 -11.96 12.78
C ARG A 23 6.39 -10.89 11.80
N ILE A 24 5.23 -10.29 11.99
CA ILE A 24 4.74 -9.20 11.14
C ILE A 24 5.59 -7.96 11.44
N GLN A 25 6.38 -7.55 10.45
CA GLN A 25 7.18 -6.33 10.52
C GLN A 25 6.30 -5.14 10.16
N GLY A 26 6.43 -4.05 10.92
CA GLY A 26 5.70 -2.80 10.68
C GLY A 26 6.40 -1.83 9.74
N ARG A 27 7.54 -2.22 9.16
CA ARG A 27 8.36 -1.45 8.21
C ARG A 27 9.27 -2.39 7.44
N ASP A 28 9.87 -1.90 6.37
CA ASP A 28 10.78 -2.66 5.51
C ASP A 28 10.11 -3.93 4.94
N THR A 29 8.77 -3.87 4.76
CA THR A 29 8.02 -4.96 4.17
C THR A 29 8.49 -5.22 2.73
N GLU A 30 8.25 -6.43 2.21
CA GLU A 30 8.65 -6.76 0.84
C GLU A 30 8.12 -5.77 -0.21
N PRO A 31 6.83 -5.35 -0.19
CA PRO A 31 6.34 -4.30 -1.08
C PRO A 31 7.09 -2.97 -0.93
N GLU A 32 7.33 -2.50 0.31
CA GLU A 32 8.10 -1.28 0.56
C GLU A 32 9.51 -1.37 -0.03
N MET A 33 10.18 -2.50 0.17
CA MET A 33 11.55 -2.70 -0.31
C MET A 33 11.63 -2.75 -1.84
N ILE A 34 10.64 -3.33 -2.51
CA ILE A 34 10.55 -3.30 -3.98
C ILE A 34 10.42 -1.86 -4.47
N ILE A 35 9.50 -1.07 -3.90
CA ILE A 35 9.30 0.33 -4.28
C ILE A 35 10.55 1.15 -4.03
N ARG A 36 11.12 1.06 -2.82
CA ARG A 36 12.31 1.82 -2.43
C ARG A 36 13.49 1.54 -3.35
N ARG A 37 13.85 0.27 -3.52
CA ARG A 37 14.99 -0.13 -4.38
C ARG A 37 14.74 0.27 -5.83
N GLY A 38 13.52 0.04 -6.33
CA GLY A 38 13.14 0.33 -7.71
C GLY A 38 13.19 1.81 -8.06
N LEU A 39 12.65 2.68 -7.19
CA LEU A 39 12.68 4.13 -7.38
C LEU A 39 14.10 4.68 -7.24
N TYR A 40 14.87 4.19 -6.25
CA TYR A 40 16.27 4.58 -6.08
C TYR A 40 17.13 4.21 -7.29
N ALA A 41 16.98 3.00 -7.83
CA ALA A 41 17.70 2.55 -9.02
C ALA A 41 17.39 3.39 -10.27
N ARG A 42 16.20 4.00 -10.33
CA ARG A 42 15.78 4.93 -11.38
C ARG A 42 16.15 6.40 -11.10
N GLY A 43 16.98 6.65 -10.08
CA GLY A 43 17.53 7.97 -9.78
C GLY A 43 16.68 8.86 -8.88
N LEU A 44 15.50 8.40 -8.43
CA LEU A 44 14.66 9.19 -7.53
C LEU A 44 15.22 9.20 -6.11
N ARG A 45 15.07 10.36 -5.44
CA ARG A 45 15.50 10.56 -4.05
C ARG A 45 14.29 10.93 -3.20
N TYR A 46 14.20 10.31 -2.04
CA TYR A 46 13.09 10.48 -1.10
C TYR A 46 13.57 10.44 0.34
N ARG A 47 12.73 10.97 1.23
CA ARG A 47 12.83 10.75 2.68
C ARG A 47 11.91 9.60 3.07
N LEU A 48 12.22 8.93 4.17
CA LEU A 48 11.43 7.82 4.69
C LEU A 48 10.74 8.22 5.98
N HIS A 49 9.47 7.80 6.13
CA HIS A 49 8.70 7.88 7.38
C HIS A 49 8.75 9.27 8.04
N ASP A 50 8.43 10.32 7.27
CA ASP A 50 8.45 11.69 7.80
C ASP A 50 7.29 11.90 8.78
N ARG A 51 7.63 11.93 10.08
CA ARG A 51 6.66 12.06 11.18
C ARG A 51 6.07 13.46 11.31
N SER A 52 6.60 14.46 10.61
CA SER A 52 5.97 15.78 10.58
C SER A 52 4.73 15.81 9.67
N LEU A 53 4.50 14.77 8.87
CA LEU A 53 3.38 14.67 7.94
C LEU A 53 2.29 13.74 8.48
N SER A 54 1.03 14.08 8.16
CA SER A 54 -0.12 13.27 8.55
C SER A 54 0.00 11.85 7.99
N GLY A 55 -0.30 10.84 8.81
CA GLY A 55 -0.18 9.42 8.45
C GLY A 55 1.25 8.88 8.41
N THR A 56 2.30 9.70 8.57
CA THR A 56 3.72 9.28 8.46
C THR A 56 4.00 8.49 7.17
N PRO A 57 3.96 9.15 5.99
CA PRO A 57 4.11 8.47 4.70
C PRO A 57 5.41 7.69 4.59
N ASP A 58 5.36 6.54 3.89
CA ASP A 58 6.51 5.65 3.75
C ASP A 58 7.63 6.30 2.94
N LEU A 59 7.26 6.97 1.84
CA LEU A 59 8.20 7.75 1.04
C LEU A 59 7.68 9.19 0.85
N VAL A 60 8.58 10.15 0.94
CA VAL A 60 8.29 11.57 0.75
C VAL A 60 9.22 12.16 -0.29
N PHE A 61 8.65 12.85 -1.28
CA PHE A 61 9.34 13.56 -2.35
C PHE A 61 9.07 15.07 -2.22
N PRO A 62 9.87 15.80 -1.42
CA PRO A 62 9.60 17.21 -1.13
C PRO A 62 9.59 18.11 -2.37
N SER A 63 10.53 17.90 -3.30
CA SER A 63 10.64 18.68 -4.54
C SER A 63 9.43 18.51 -5.46
N ALA A 64 8.83 17.32 -5.47
CA ALA A 64 7.64 17.00 -6.25
C ALA A 64 6.33 17.24 -5.49
N ARG A 65 6.41 17.70 -4.24
CA ARG A 65 5.28 17.83 -3.31
C ARG A 65 4.39 16.59 -3.30
N THR A 66 5.02 15.40 -3.31
CA THR A 66 4.34 14.11 -3.42
C THR A 66 4.74 13.19 -2.26
N VAL A 67 3.79 12.42 -1.74
CA VAL A 67 4.01 11.36 -0.75
C VAL A 67 3.48 10.02 -1.27
N VAL A 68 4.07 8.93 -0.81
CA VAL A 68 3.68 7.57 -1.15
C VAL A 68 3.44 6.77 0.11
N PHE A 69 2.28 6.15 0.20
CA PHE A 69 1.95 5.12 1.18
C PHE A 69 2.05 3.74 0.52
N VAL A 70 2.59 2.77 1.24
CA VAL A 70 2.63 1.36 0.84
C VAL A 70 1.75 0.57 1.80
N HIS A 71 0.50 0.34 1.42
CA HIS A 71 -0.50 -0.25 2.31
C HIS A 71 -0.57 -1.76 2.18
N GLY A 72 -0.41 -2.45 3.31
CA GLY A 72 -0.77 -3.85 3.45
C GLY A 72 -2.29 -4.03 3.29
N CYS A 73 -2.71 -4.90 2.37
CA CYS A 73 -4.13 -5.04 2.03
C CYS A 73 -4.97 -5.47 3.23
N PHE A 74 -4.43 -6.34 4.08
CA PHE A 74 -5.10 -6.78 5.30
C PHE A 74 -5.30 -5.64 6.31
N TRP A 75 -4.25 -4.88 6.61
CA TRP A 75 -4.24 -3.89 7.71
C TRP A 75 -5.06 -2.64 7.41
N HIS A 76 -5.17 -2.29 6.14
CA HIS A 76 -5.90 -1.13 5.64
C HIS A 76 -7.22 -1.52 4.95
N GLY A 77 -7.60 -2.80 4.99
CA GLY A 77 -8.92 -3.27 4.57
C GLY A 77 -9.20 -3.13 3.07
N HIS A 78 -8.22 -3.42 2.22
CA HIS A 78 -8.41 -3.42 0.78
C HIS A 78 -9.38 -4.52 0.34
N ASP A 79 -10.29 -4.22 -0.59
CA ASP A 79 -11.20 -5.23 -1.15
C ASP A 79 -10.47 -6.11 -2.19
N CYS A 80 -9.63 -7.02 -1.69
CA CYS A 80 -8.92 -8.00 -2.52
C CYS A 80 -8.63 -9.29 -1.73
N ALA A 81 -8.12 -10.32 -2.43
CA ALA A 81 -7.81 -11.61 -1.82
C ALA A 81 -6.80 -11.55 -0.65
N LEU A 82 -5.96 -10.52 -0.57
CA LEU A 82 -5.02 -10.31 0.55
C LEU A 82 -5.63 -9.51 1.71
N GLY A 83 -6.77 -8.85 1.48
CA GLY A 83 -7.48 -8.04 2.49
C GLY A 83 -8.50 -8.81 3.31
N VAL A 84 -8.62 -10.13 3.12
CA VAL A 84 -9.65 -10.95 3.75
C VAL A 84 -9.49 -10.96 5.27
N GLN A 85 -10.55 -10.56 5.98
CA GLN A 85 -10.58 -10.52 7.43
C GLN A 85 -10.78 -11.92 8.03
N PRO A 86 -10.19 -12.22 9.20
CA PRO A 86 -10.34 -13.52 9.82
C PRO A 86 -11.75 -13.68 10.38
N ARG A 87 -12.33 -14.89 10.26
CA ARG A 87 -13.63 -15.21 10.88
C ARG A 87 -13.55 -15.22 12.41
N SER A 88 -12.42 -15.62 12.96
CA SER A 88 -12.17 -15.59 14.41
C SER A 88 -11.99 -14.16 14.90
N ASN A 89 -12.67 -13.79 15.99
CA ASN A 89 -12.70 -12.42 16.52
C ASN A 89 -13.13 -11.38 15.47
N ALA A 90 -14.08 -11.73 14.60
CA ALA A 90 -14.52 -10.86 13.49
C ALA A 90 -14.87 -9.44 13.95
N ALA A 91 -15.62 -9.28 15.05
CA ALA A 91 -15.99 -7.95 15.57
C ALA A 91 -14.77 -7.09 15.94
N PHE A 92 -13.73 -7.69 16.52
CA PHE A 92 -12.48 -6.98 16.82
C PHE A 92 -11.76 -6.54 15.54
N TRP A 93 -11.64 -7.44 14.57
CA TRP A 93 -10.96 -7.14 13.30
C TRP A 93 -11.71 -6.10 12.50
N GLN A 94 -13.04 -6.23 12.37
CA GLN A 94 -13.89 -5.23 11.72
C GLN A 94 -13.69 -3.84 12.34
N ALA A 95 -13.79 -3.72 13.67
CA ALA A 95 -13.59 -2.45 14.36
C ALA A 95 -12.16 -1.90 14.20
N LYS A 96 -11.14 -2.77 14.22
CA LYS A 96 -9.74 -2.37 14.05
C LYS A 96 -9.46 -1.87 12.64
N ILE A 97 -9.91 -2.60 11.62
CA ILE A 97 -9.72 -2.23 10.21
C ILE A 97 -10.49 -0.95 9.87
N ALA A 98 -11.73 -0.82 10.31
CA ALA A 98 -12.52 0.39 10.11
C ALA A 98 -11.83 1.63 10.70
N ARG A 99 -11.23 1.50 11.89
CA ARG A 99 -10.46 2.59 12.50
C ARG A 99 -9.19 2.93 11.72
N ASN A 100 -8.51 1.94 11.14
CA ASN A 100 -7.35 2.18 10.30
C ASN A 100 -7.75 2.95 9.04
N GLN A 101 -8.77 2.46 8.32
CA GLN A 101 -9.32 3.14 7.14
C GLN A 101 -9.74 4.58 7.43
N GLN A 102 -10.39 4.83 8.57
CA GLN A 102 -10.75 6.18 8.99
C GLN A 102 -9.52 7.07 9.16
N ARG A 103 -8.45 6.57 9.78
CA ARG A 103 -7.20 7.32 9.95
C ARG A 103 -6.48 7.55 8.63
N ASP A 104 -6.50 6.56 7.74
CA ASP A 104 -5.88 6.67 6.42
C ASP A 104 -6.58 7.77 5.61
N GLY A 105 -7.92 7.79 5.60
CA GLY A 105 -8.70 8.86 4.98
C GLY A 105 -8.39 10.24 5.55
N GLN A 106 -8.38 10.38 6.88
CA GLN A 106 -8.00 11.63 7.56
C GLN A 106 -6.59 12.10 7.21
N ALA A 107 -5.65 11.16 7.08
CA ALA A 107 -4.27 11.48 6.71
C ALA A 107 -4.19 11.98 5.26
N ILE A 108 -4.83 11.28 4.33
CA ILE A 108 -4.89 11.65 2.92
C ILE A 108 -5.53 13.04 2.75
N ASP A 109 -6.66 13.29 3.39
CA ASP A 109 -7.37 14.58 3.31
C ASP A 109 -6.52 15.74 3.84
N ALA A 110 -5.83 15.54 4.97
CA ALA A 110 -4.95 16.54 5.56
C ALA A 110 -3.72 16.83 4.68
N LEU A 111 -3.16 15.79 4.03
CA LEU A 111 -2.05 15.93 3.10
C LEU A 111 -2.48 16.70 1.85
N ILE A 112 -3.59 16.32 1.23
CA ILE A 112 -4.13 17.00 0.03
C ILE A 112 -4.46 18.46 0.34
N SER A 113 -5.11 18.72 1.47
CA SER A 113 -5.44 20.08 1.91
C SER A 113 -4.19 20.93 2.21
N SER A 114 -3.08 20.28 2.59
CA SER A 114 -1.76 20.93 2.74
C SER A 114 -1.00 21.06 1.41
N GLY A 115 -1.64 20.76 0.28
CA GLY A 115 -1.07 20.84 -1.06
C GLY A 115 -0.14 19.68 -1.43
N TRP A 116 -0.15 18.57 -0.69
CA TRP A 116 0.56 17.35 -1.07
C TRP A 116 -0.25 16.51 -2.05
N ARG A 117 0.44 15.86 -2.97
CA ARG A 117 -0.12 14.79 -3.80
C ARG A 117 0.15 13.45 -3.14
N VAL A 118 -0.81 12.52 -3.22
CA VAL A 118 -0.76 11.27 -2.47
C VAL A 118 -0.89 10.05 -3.39
N ALA A 119 0.12 9.18 -3.40
CA ALA A 119 0.00 7.87 -4.04
C ALA A 119 -0.15 6.78 -2.97
N THR A 120 -1.09 5.86 -3.17
CA THR A 120 -1.23 4.65 -2.34
C THR A 120 -0.93 3.43 -3.18
N VAL A 121 0.14 2.71 -2.83
CA VAL A 121 0.51 1.43 -3.43
C VAL A 121 0.00 0.31 -2.53
N TRP A 122 -0.99 -0.42 -3.01
CA TRP A 122 -1.52 -1.56 -2.29
C TRP A 122 -0.63 -2.78 -2.46
N GLU A 123 -0.46 -3.55 -1.39
CA GLU A 123 0.35 -4.77 -1.36
C GLU A 123 0.00 -5.74 -2.50
N CYS A 124 -1.29 -5.86 -2.85
CA CYS A 124 -1.73 -6.75 -3.93
C CYS A 124 -1.16 -6.37 -5.29
N ALA A 125 -0.80 -5.11 -5.54
CA ALA A 125 -0.13 -4.72 -6.77
C ALA A 125 1.22 -5.41 -6.95
N LEU A 126 1.89 -5.77 -5.85
CA LEU A 126 3.24 -6.36 -5.83
C LEU A 126 3.27 -7.82 -5.34
N ARG A 127 2.23 -8.28 -4.64
CA ARG A 127 2.14 -9.61 -4.03
C ARG A 127 0.83 -10.32 -4.37
N GLY A 128 0.83 -11.64 -4.18
CA GLY A 128 -0.37 -12.46 -4.35
C GLY A 128 -0.74 -12.72 -5.80
N ARG A 129 -1.97 -13.22 -6.00
CA ARG A 129 -2.50 -13.53 -7.33
C ARG A 129 -2.89 -12.24 -8.04
N GLY A 130 -2.52 -12.13 -9.31
CA GLY A 130 -2.80 -10.94 -10.12
C GLY A 130 -1.84 -9.77 -9.86
N ARG A 131 -0.74 -9.97 -9.12
CA ARG A 131 0.30 -8.95 -8.98
C ARG A 131 0.78 -8.48 -10.34
N LEU A 132 1.11 -7.20 -10.41
CA LEU A 132 1.66 -6.58 -11.61
C LEU A 132 3.18 -6.82 -11.67
N PRO A 133 3.79 -6.70 -12.86
CA PRO A 133 5.24 -6.57 -12.95
C PRO A 133 5.69 -5.37 -12.09
N PRO A 134 6.72 -5.52 -11.23
CA PRO A 134 7.20 -4.43 -10.38
C PRO A 134 7.54 -3.17 -11.17
N ASP A 135 8.10 -3.32 -12.38
CA ASP A 135 8.44 -2.19 -13.24
C ASP A 135 7.19 -1.40 -13.65
N SER A 136 6.06 -2.05 -13.95
CA SER A 136 4.81 -1.35 -14.27
C SER A 136 4.31 -0.50 -13.10
N VAL A 137 4.42 -1.00 -11.88
CA VAL A 137 4.09 -0.25 -10.66
C VAL A 137 5.02 0.97 -10.49
N LEU A 138 6.32 0.76 -10.71
CA LEU A 138 7.33 1.81 -10.59
C LEU A 138 7.16 2.90 -11.64
N GLU A 139 6.88 2.55 -12.89
CA GLU A 139 6.63 3.53 -13.95
C GLU A 139 5.37 4.36 -13.66
N ALA A 140 4.29 3.74 -13.18
CA ALA A 140 3.09 4.46 -12.77
C ALA A 140 3.36 5.45 -11.61
N LEU A 141 4.14 5.03 -10.62
CA LEU A 141 4.57 5.89 -9.53
C LEU A 141 5.43 7.06 -10.02
N ILE A 142 6.43 6.80 -10.85
CA ILE A 142 7.32 7.84 -11.38
C ILE A 142 6.52 8.85 -12.17
N HIS A 143 5.60 8.36 -13.00
CA HIS A 143 4.71 9.21 -13.78
C HIS A 143 3.83 10.10 -12.89
N PHE A 144 3.32 9.55 -11.78
CA PHE A 144 2.59 10.34 -10.79
C PHE A 144 3.49 11.34 -10.06
N ILE A 145 4.70 10.96 -9.64
CA ILE A 145 5.62 11.84 -8.91
C ILE A 145 6.05 13.04 -9.77
N ARG A 146 6.03 12.94 -11.10
CA ARG A 146 6.32 14.10 -11.96
C ARG A 146 5.26 15.21 -11.76
N PRO A 147 5.69 16.49 -11.67
CA PRO A 147 4.83 17.60 -11.26
C PRO A 147 3.82 18.05 -12.33
N GLU A 148 3.82 17.47 -13.52
CA GLU A 148 3.08 17.95 -14.70
C GLU A 148 1.57 17.66 -14.66
N ARG A 149 1.04 17.10 -13.57
CA ARG A 149 -0.35 16.62 -13.49
C ARG A 149 -1.13 17.25 -12.34
N HIS A 150 -2.37 17.64 -12.63
CA HIS A 150 -3.35 18.15 -11.65
C HIS A 150 -3.93 17.06 -10.72
N LEU A 151 -3.55 15.79 -10.91
CA LEU A 151 -4.09 14.70 -10.11
C LEU A 151 -3.55 14.74 -8.68
N GLN A 152 -4.44 14.93 -7.71
CA GLN A 152 -4.10 15.04 -6.28
C GLN A 152 -3.81 13.69 -5.63
N SER A 153 -4.44 12.61 -6.08
CA SER A 153 -4.17 11.28 -5.56
C SER A 153 -4.30 10.17 -6.59
N VAL A 154 -3.61 9.05 -6.35
CA VAL A 154 -3.72 7.82 -7.15
C VAL A 154 -3.64 6.59 -6.26
N GLU A 155 -4.42 5.57 -6.58
CA GLU A 155 -4.33 4.25 -5.98
C GLU A 155 -3.82 3.23 -7.00
N ILE A 156 -2.81 2.47 -6.59
CA ILE A 156 -2.11 1.47 -7.38
C ILE A 156 -2.43 0.10 -6.77
N THR A 157 -3.31 -0.65 -7.44
CA THR A 157 -3.79 -1.97 -7.01
C THR A 157 -3.42 -3.06 -8.03
N ASN A 158 -3.78 -4.31 -7.78
CA ASN A 158 -3.67 -5.37 -8.78
C ASN A 158 -4.71 -5.29 -9.92
N ASN A 159 -5.57 -4.27 -9.94
CA ASN A 159 -6.47 -4.01 -11.06
C ASN A 159 -5.93 -2.86 -11.91
N VAL A 160 -5.47 -3.21 -13.13
CA VAL A 160 -4.84 -2.30 -14.09
C VAL A 160 -5.83 -1.32 -14.75
N GLU A 161 -7.13 -1.62 -14.72
CA GLU A 161 -8.17 -0.78 -15.35
C GLU A 161 -8.28 0.61 -14.71
N LEU A 162 -7.91 0.73 -13.42
CA LEU A 162 -8.07 1.94 -12.62
C LEU A 162 -6.99 3.01 -12.88
N TRP A 163 -5.97 2.72 -13.69
CA TRP A 163 -4.78 3.58 -13.81
C TRP A 163 -4.79 4.43 -15.10
N GLY A 164 -5.80 4.24 -15.96
CA GLY A 164 -5.83 4.87 -17.29
C GLY A 164 -4.65 4.47 -18.19
N LEU A 165 -3.91 3.41 -17.84
CA LEU A 165 -2.72 2.91 -18.54
C LEU A 165 -3.02 2.00 -19.74
N ASN A 166 -4.29 1.80 -20.08
CA ASN A 166 -4.69 1.07 -21.29
C ASN A 166 -4.61 1.92 -22.57
N ARG A 167 -3.98 3.10 -22.52
CA ARG A 167 -3.58 3.79 -23.74
C ARG A 167 -2.23 3.20 -24.16
N PRO A 168 -2.12 2.48 -25.29
CA PRO A 168 -0.82 2.15 -25.84
C PRO A 168 -0.01 3.45 -25.96
N PRO A 169 1.33 3.41 -25.83
CA PRO A 169 2.14 4.55 -26.20
C PRO A 169 1.71 4.94 -27.62
N HIS A 170 1.27 6.19 -27.80
CA HIS A 170 1.12 6.73 -29.13
C HIS A 170 2.51 6.63 -29.77
N ASP A 171 2.59 5.77 -30.77
CA ASP A 171 3.68 5.73 -31.72
C ASP A 171 3.62 7.05 -32.50
N ASP A 172 4.25 8.09 -31.95
CA ASP A 172 4.55 9.31 -32.70
C ASP A 172 5.74 8.98 -33.61
N GLY A 173 5.43 8.17 -34.62
CA GLY A 173 6.33 7.85 -35.72
C GLY A 173 6.76 9.12 -36.45
N LEU A 174 8.07 9.28 -36.59
CA LEU A 174 8.72 10.09 -37.62
C LEU A 174 8.50 9.46 -39.00
#